data_AF-A0AAV7UHT0-F1
#
_entry.id   AF-A0AAV7UHT0-F1
#
_cell.length_a   1.000
_cell.length_b   1.000
_cell.length_c   1.000
_cell.angle_alpha   90.00
_cell.angle_beta   90.00
_cell.angle_gamma   90.00
#
_symmetry.space_group_name_H-M   'P 1'
#
loop_
_entity.id
_entity.type
_entity.pdbx_description
1 polymer ?
#
loop_
_entity_poly.entity_id
_entity_poly.type
_entity_poly.pdbx_seq_one_letter_code
_entity_poly.pdbx_strand_id
1 'polypeptide(L)' 'LERCAGFCHYEMSSISASFVQIKFDDLQFFENCGGGSFGSVYRAQWLSQDKEVAVKKLLKIEKE' A
#
# COMPACT_ATOMS: atom_id res chain seq x y z
N LEU A 1 3.86 26.29 -17.42
CA LEU A 1 3.35 25.54 -16.24
C LEU A 1 3.43 24.06 -16.63
N GLU A 2 4.45 23.39 -16.10
CA GLU A 2 4.99 22.14 -16.61
C GLU A 2 4.03 20.97 -16.36
N ARG A 3 3.57 20.34 -17.45
CA ARG A 3 2.82 19.08 -17.41
C ARG A 3 3.80 17.93 -17.17
N CYS A 4 4.06 17.61 -15.91
CA CYS A 4 4.65 16.32 -15.55
C CYS A 4 3.56 15.24 -15.61
N ALA A 5 3.17 14.84 -16.82
CA ALA A 5 2.39 13.62 -17.04
C ALA A 5 3.37 12.43 -17.03
N GLY A 6 3.76 11.99 -15.83
CA GLY A 6 4.46 10.73 -15.66
C GLY A 6 3.52 9.59 -16.06
N PHE A 7 3.85 8.88 -17.13
CA PHE A 7 3.17 7.64 -17.49
C PHE A 7 3.46 6.60 -16.39
N CYS A 8 2.53 6.43 -15.45
CA CYS A 8 2.54 5.30 -14.54
C CYS A 8 2.23 4.04 -15.35
N HIS A 9 3.27 3.39 -15.88
CA HIS A 9 3.16 2.08 -16.51
C HIS A 9 2.87 1.06 -15.40
N TYR A 10 1.60 0.72 -15.22
CA TYR A 10 1.17 -0.32 -14.29
C TYR A 10 1.19 -1.66 -15.03
N GLU A 11 2.28 -2.41 -14.91
CA GLU A 11 2.35 -3.78 -15.40
C GLU A 11 1.54 -4.67 -14.45
N MET A 12 0.24 -4.81 -14.71
CA MET A 12 -0.61 -5.77 -14.01
C MET A 12 -0.41 -7.14 -14.66
N SER A 13 0.68 -7.82 -14.34
CA SER A 13 0.79 -9.24 -14.61
C SER A 13 -0.37 -9.95 -13.88
N SER A 14 -1.06 -10.85 -14.58
CA SER A 14 -2.24 -11.57 -14.12
C SER A 14 -1.91 -12.49 -12.95
N ILE A 15 -1.76 -11.92 -11.76
CA ILE A 15 -1.60 -12.64 -10.50
C ILE A 15 -2.99 -13.10 -10.07
N SER A 16 -3.18 -14.43 -9.99
CA SER A 16 -4.27 -15.00 -9.20
C SER A 16 -4.19 -14.40 -7.80
N ALA A 17 -5.12 -13.49 -7.48
CA ALA A 17 -5.09 -12.71 -6.25
C ALA A 17 -5.38 -13.62 -5.05
N SER A 18 -4.36 -14.31 -4.56
CA SER A 18 -4.39 -15.00 -3.28
C SER A 18 -4.18 -13.95 -2.19
N PHE A 19 -5.18 -13.75 -1.33
CA PHE A 19 -5.06 -12.82 -0.21
C PHE A 19 -4.05 -13.36 0.81
N VAL A 20 -2.92 -12.65 0.95
CA VAL A 20 -1.92 -12.95 1.97
C VAL A 20 -2.23 -12.12 3.22
N GLN A 21 -2.41 -12.79 4.36
CA GLN A 21 -2.59 -12.13 5.63
C GLN A 21 -1.23 -11.84 6.28
N ILE A 22 -0.97 -10.57 6.58
CA ILE A 22 0.24 -10.11 7.24
C ILE A 22 -0.13 -9.70 8.67
N LYS A 23 0.69 -10.08 9.67
CA LYS A 23 0.47 -9.68 11.06
C LYS A 23 0.81 -8.19 11.22
N PHE A 24 0.03 -7.49 12.04
CA PHE A 24 0.29 -6.07 12.29
C PHE A 24 1.67 -5.83 12.91
N ASP A 25 2.09 -6.67 13.85
CA ASP A 25 3.43 -6.61 14.47
C ASP A 25 4.59 -6.97 13.53
N ASP A 26 4.30 -7.50 12.34
CA ASP A 26 5.29 -7.77 11.29
C ASP A 26 5.53 -6.54 10.37
N LEU A 27 4.88 -5.42 10.69
CA LEU A 27 5.01 -4.14 9.99
C LEU A 27 5.54 -3.06 10.94
N GLN A 28 6.66 -2.44 10.58
CA GLN A 28 7.16 -1.24 11.26
C GLN A 28 6.73 0.01 10.50
N PHE A 29 5.89 0.84 11.11
CA PHE A 29 5.36 2.06 10.48
C PHE A 29 6.31 3.25 10.59
N PHE A 30 6.34 4.08 9.55
CA PHE A 30 7.07 5.34 9.48
C PHE A 30 6.09 6.51 9.26
N GLU A 31 6.44 7.50 8.41
CA GLU A 31 5.61 8.67 8.15
C GLU A 31 4.34 8.39 7.33
N ASN A 32 3.38 9.28 7.45
CA ASN A 32 2.22 9.34 6.57
C ASN A 32 2.64 9.91 5.20
N CYS A 33 2.38 9.15 4.14
CA CYS A 33 2.73 9.55 2.77
C CYS A 33 1.61 10.30 2.05
N GLY A 34 0.40 10.29 2.62
CA GLY A 34 -0.76 10.95 2.05
C GLY A 34 -2.07 10.47 2.67
N GLY A 35 -3.09 11.30 2.54
CA GLY A 35 -4.45 11.01 2.96
C GLY A 35 -5.47 11.49 1.91
N GLY A 36 -6.61 10.81 1.86
CA GLY A 36 -7.74 11.18 1.02
C GLY A 36 -9.05 10.57 1.54
N SER A 37 -10.12 10.69 0.76
CA SER A 37 -11.45 10.15 1.12
C SER A 37 -11.46 8.65 1.42
N PHE A 38 -10.54 7.89 0.83
CA PHE A 38 -10.43 6.43 0.98
C PHE A 38 -9.46 5.99 2.09
N GLY A 39 -8.96 6.91 2.90
CA GLY A 39 -8.08 6.62 4.04
C GLY A 39 -6.69 7.21 3.92
N SER A 40 -5.79 6.71 4.76
CA SER A 40 -4.42 7.20 4.93
C SER A 40 -3.41 6.14 4.52
N VAL A 41 -2.35 6.55 3.83
CA VAL A 41 -1.24 5.69 3.41
C VAL A 41 -0.02 6.00 4.27
N TYR A 42 0.63 4.95 4.75
CA TYR A 42 1.84 5.02 5.55
C TYR A 42 2.97 4.27 4.86
N ARG A 43 4.19 4.80 4.97
CA ARG A 43 5.39 4.05 4.66
C ARG A 43 5.63 3.05 5.81
N ALA A 44 5.99 1.82 5.48
CA ALA A 44 6.31 0.81 6.49
C ALA A 44 7.37 -0.17 5.98
N GLN A 45 8.05 -0.85 6.90
CA GLN A 45 8.91 -2.01 6.59
C GLN A 45 8.14 -3.29 6.93
N TRP A 46 8.03 -4.21 5.98
CA TRP A 46 7.63 -5.59 6.23
C TRP A 46 8.83 -6.39 6.71
N LEU A 47 8.86 -6.69 8.01
CA LEU A 47 10.03 -7.20 8.70
C LEU A 47 10.43 -8.59 8.21
N SER A 48 9.50 -9.54 8.17
CA SER A 48 9.80 -10.92 7.75
C SER A 48 10.22 -11.08 6.28
N GLN A 49 9.94 -10.09 5.44
CA GLN A 49 10.32 -10.09 4.01
C GLN A 49 11.44 -9.08 3.70
N ASP A 50 11.93 -8.37 4.71
CA ASP A 50 12.88 -7.26 4.58
C ASP A 50 12.57 -6.31 3.41
N LYS A 51 11.30 -5.86 3.36
CA LYS A 51 10.79 -5.08 2.22
C LYS A 51 10.09 -3.80 2.66
N GLU A 52 10.41 -2.69 2.01
CA GLU A 52 9.67 -1.45 2.17
C GLU A 52 8.32 -1.52 1.43
N VAL A 53 7.24 -1.10 2.09
CA VAL A 53 5.86 -1.23 1.62
C VAL A 53 5.03 0.03 1.93
N ALA A 54 3.96 0.23 1.16
CA ALA A 54 2.93 1.22 1.45
C ALA A 54 1.72 0.53 2.09
N VAL A 55 1.30 0.98 3.27
CA VAL A 55 0.16 0.43 4.00
C VAL A 55 -0.99 1.42 3.99
N LYS A 56 -2.12 1.04 3.38
CA LYS A 56 -3.34 1.86 3.35
C LYS A 56 -4.29 1.44 4.46
N LYS A 57 -4.53 2.33 5.42
CA LYS A 57 -5.52 2.12 6.48
C LYS A 57 -6.92 2.31 5.91
N LEU A 58 -7.70 1.23 5.84
CA LEU A 58 -9.10 1.25 5.46
C LEU A 58 -9.97 1.44 6.71
N LEU A 59 -10.99 2.31 6.62
CA LEU A 59 -11.93 2.58 7.72
C LEU A 59 -12.91 1.41 7.94
N LYS A 60 -13.16 0.61 6.91
CA LYS A 60 -13.95 -0.62 6.94
C LYS A 60 -13.41 -1.56 5.87
N ILE A 61 -13.17 -2.82 6.22
CA ILE A 61 -12.94 -3.88 5.23
C ILE A 61 -14.33 -4.37 4.85
N GLU A 62 -14.87 -3.91 3.73
CA GLU A 62 -16.08 -4.53 3.17
C GLU A 62 -15.67 -5.89 2.62
N LYS A 63 -16.29 -6.97 3.13
CA LYS A 63 -16.30 -8.24 2.44
C LYS A 63 -17.32 -8.10 1.33
N GLU A 64 -16.86 -8.09 0.08
CA GLU A 64 -17.75 -8.37 -1.05
C GLU A 64 -18.44 -9.73 -0.86
#